data_AF-W3VR18-F1
#
_entry.id   AF-W3VR18-F1
#
_cell.length_a   1.000
_cell.length_b   1.000
_cell.length_c   1.000
_cell.angle_alpha   90.00
_cell.angle_beta   90.00
_cell.angle_gamma   90.00
#
_symmetry.space_group_name_H-M   'P 1'
#
loop_
_entity.id
_entity.type
_entity.pdbx_description
1 polymer ?
#
loop_
_entity_poly.entity_id
_entity_poly.type
_entity_poly.pdbx_seq_one_letter_code
_entity_poly.pdbx_strand_id
1 'polypeptide(L)'
;MLAPLPRKFPHRGTHGVLASAQSDDKLPRHIARFRAPGTATEPSSDSARSNLRVASAYRSTRPVAAPHSNSKAALHPGLATDPISRRSFACLRVYIKLTPSALALAEHPHPSSVKATSRAHLPARFRPHLAMSSKASSSNVRLASSSYGKDLVRIFRIVRDSKDPSSHRVAEYTVRCLLHGESLTPSYTEADNSPVVATDTVKNTLNYLAKVLPAEDVLCPERYALHVVNHFLTTYSHIEKTEVDLIQHKWTRIVLDAKDGGAHKHSFVRDGEEKRTVRALGERAGSEIQVTTLEGGIKGLLVLKSSGSAFYGFHRDSFTTLKEVRDRIFSTEVECSYAIALPQGGLSAALKKPASLPKFCDIHNSVKSHVLRVFALDDSASVQATMYRMGEAILGDAANKTVTDVAFALPNKHYIPIDLGFKGLSNLDEKDAEVFLPTAHPSGYIKAKIARSAAAKL
;
A
#
# COMPACT_ATOMS: atom_id res chain seq x y z
N MET A 1 24.78 7.27 -72.77
CA MET A 1 25.53 8.28 -72.02
C MET A 1 26.05 7.65 -70.73
N LEU A 2 27.37 7.47 -70.70
CA LEU A 2 28.34 7.20 -69.62
C LEU A 2 27.86 6.62 -68.26
N ALA A 3 27.93 5.29 -68.19
CA ALA A 3 28.81 4.45 -67.36
C ALA A 3 29.10 4.74 -65.85
N PRO A 4 28.99 3.70 -64.99
CA PRO A 4 29.53 3.60 -63.61
C PRO A 4 30.90 2.86 -63.57
N LEU A 5 31.53 2.71 -62.39
CA LEU A 5 32.19 1.47 -61.87
C LEU A 5 33.18 1.70 -60.67
N PRO A 6 33.57 0.62 -59.93
CA PRO A 6 34.13 0.58 -58.55
C PRO A 6 35.57 0.00 -58.50
N ARG A 7 36.05 -0.49 -57.33
CA ARG A 7 37.01 -1.62 -57.06
C ARG A 7 37.59 -1.47 -55.62
N LYS A 8 38.12 -2.45 -54.85
CA LYS A 8 38.28 -3.92 -54.84
C LYS A 8 38.93 -4.32 -53.49
N PHE A 9 38.68 -5.55 -53.02
CA PHE A 9 39.41 -6.31 -51.98
C PHE A 9 40.80 -6.80 -52.48
N PRO A 10 41.73 -7.30 -51.62
CA PRO A 10 41.78 -8.76 -51.29
C PRO A 10 42.22 -9.19 -49.85
N HIS A 11 41.74 -10.39 -49.45
CA HIS A 11 42.35 -11.58 -48.78
C HIS A 11 43.75 -11.51 -48.10
N ARG A 12 44.19 -12.31 -47.11
CA ARG A 12 43.95 -13.65 -46.46
C ARG A 12 44.76 -13.59 -45.12
N GLY A 13 44.48 -14.25 -43.99
CA GLY A 13 44.50 -15.70 -43.73
C GLY A 13 45.12 -16.02 -42.34
N THR A 14 44.36 -16.71 -41.50
CA THR A 14 44.68 -17.85 -40.59
C THR A 14 45.86 -17.88 -39.58
N HIS A 15 45.50 -18.42 -38.39
CA HIS A 15 46.26 -19.16 -37.35
C HIS A 15 46.98 -18.41 -36.23
N GLY A 16 46.78 -18.90 -34.98
CA GLY A 16 47.76 -18.74 -33.91
C GLY A 16 47.19 -18.61 -32.51
N VAL A 17 47.16 -19.73 -31.79
CA VAL A 17 46.78 -19.92 -30.38
C VAL A 17 47.92 -19.54 -29.40
N LEU A 18 47.56 -19.28 -28.14
CA LEU A 18 48.33 -19.40 -26.86
C LEU A 18 49.05 -18.18 -26.22
N ALA A 19 48.66 -17.98 -24.95
CA ALA A 19 49.49 -17.82 -23.73
C ALA A 19 50.09 -16.46 -23.32
N SER A 20 49.60 -16.01 -22.16
CA SER A 20 50.30 -15.46 -20.98
C SER A 20 51.75 -14.96 -21.11
N ALA A 21 52.02 -13.75 -20.60
CA ALA A 21 52.75 -13.52 -19.34
C ALA A 21 53.06 -12.04 -19.12
N GLN A 22 53.21 -11.69 -17.84
CA GLN A 22 53.56 -10.41 -17.26
C GLN A 22 54.93 -9.88 -17.70
N SER A 23 55.15 -8.56 -17.59
CA SER A 23 56.37 -8.00 -17.00
C SER A 23 56.21 -6.53 -16.63
N ASP A 24 56.91 -6.21 -15.55
CA ASP A 24 56.97 -4.99 -14.74
C ASP A 24 57.59 -3.77 -15.44
N ASP A 25 57.33 -2.55 -14.93
CA ASP A 25 58.42 -1.73 -14.37
C ASP A 25 57.97 -0.54 -13.49
N LYS A 26 58.50 -0.56 -12.27
CA LYS A 26 59.15 0.51 -11.46
C LYS A 26 58.49 1.85 -11.08
N LEU A 27 58.22 1.89 -9.76
CA LEU A 27 58.46 2.91 -8.70
C LEU A 27 59.59 3.97 -8.91
N PRO A 28 59.60 5.11 -8.16
CA PRO A 28 60.11 5.13 -6.78
C PRO A 28 59.35 5.96 -5.72
N ARG A 29 59.60 5.58 -4.46
CA ARG A 29 59.14 6.15 -3.17
C ARG A 29 60.19 7.11 -2.60
N HIS A 30 59.75 8.04 -1.75
CA HIS A 30 60.56 8.56 -0.63
C HIS A 30 59.77 8.48 0.70
N ILE A 31 60.50 8.13 1.76
CA ILE A 31 60.09 7.83 3.14
C ILE A 31 60.68 8.90 4.07
N ALA A 32 60.00 9.22 5.17
CA ALA A 32 60.65 9.56 6.44
C ALA A 32 59.85 8.99 7.64
N ARG A 33 60.60 8.40 8.59
CA ARG A 33 60.18 7.62 9.77
C ARG A 33 60.18 8.47 11.03
N PHE A 34 59.53 8.02 12.12
CA PHE A 34 60.17 7.91 13.45
C PHE A 34 59.57 6.75 14.28
N ARG A 35 60.40 6.21 15.18
CA ARG A 35 60.40 4.88 15.83
C ARG A 35 59.70 4.83 17.22
N ALA A 36 59.31 3.62 17.60
CA ALA A 36 58.84 3.11 18.92
C ALA A 36 59.98 3.00 19.97
N PRO A 37 59.86 2.36 21.18
CA PRO A 37 59.48 0.93 21.43
C PRO A 37 58.59 0.70 22.68
N GLY A 38 57.84 -0.40 22.84
CA GLY A 38 58.25 -1.79 23.15
C GLY A 38 57.29 -2.32 24.26
N THR A 39 57.01 -3.59 24.52
CA THR A 39 57.49 -4.92 24.12
C THR A 39 56.52 -5.97 24.72
N ALA A 40 56.29 -7.09 24.00
CA ALA A 40 56.19 -8.50 24.48
C ALA A 40 55.17 -8.86 25.60
N THR A 41 54.44 -9.98 25.65
CA THR A 41 54.47 -11.30 24.98
C THR A 41 53.23 -12.08 25.46
N GLU A 42 52.60 -12.86 24.58
CA GLU A 42 51.74 -14.01 24.89
C GLU A 42 52.61 -15.28 25.10
N PRO A 43 52.17 -16.42 25.71
CA PRO A 43 51.06 -17.23 25.15
C PRO A 43 50.24 -18.19 26.08
N SER A 44 49.12 -18.64 25.51
CA SER A 44 48.51 -20.00 25.51
C SER A 44 47.84 -20.69 26.73
N SER A 45 46.61 -21.15 26.46
CA SER A 45 46.00 -22.49 26.70
C SER A 45 45.00 -22.75 27.85
N ASP A 46 43.81 -23.20 27.42
CA ASP A 46 42.84 -24.18 27.96
C ASP A 46 42.40 -24.22 29.44
N SER A 47 41.10 -24.01 29.68
CA SER A 47 40.11 -25.09 29.97
C SER A 47 38.91 -24.65 30.83
N ALA A 48 37.80 -25.38 30.62
CA ALA A 48 36.72 -25.70 31.56
C ALA A 48 35.51 -24.75 31.79
N ARG A 49 34.38 -25.22 31.23
CA ARG A 49 32.96 -25.17 31.66
C ARG A 49 32.64 -24.60 33.06
N SER A 50 31.59 -23.77 33.13
CA SER A 50 30.49 -23.96 34.10
C SER A 50 29.21 -23.24 33.69
N ASN A 51 28.08 -23.93 33.92
CA ASN A 51 26.71 -23.45 33.74
C ASN A 51 26.34 -22.49 34.88
N LEU A 52 25.64 -21.38 34.59
CA LEU A 52 24.77 -20.75 35.57
C LEU A 52 23.51 -20.17 34.91
N ARG A 53 22.37 -20.74 35.31
CA ARG A 53 21.03 -20.19 35.13
C ARG A 53 20.90 -18.95 36.02
N VAL A 54 20.36 -17.86 35.47
CA VAL A 54 19.81 -16.76 36.27
C VAL A 54 18.39 -16.48 35.77
N ALA A 55 17.42 -16.83 36.60
CA ALA A 55 16.07 -16.30 36.56
C ALA A 55 16.03 -15.09 37.50
N SER A 56 15.48 -13.96 37.05
CA SER A 56 15.17 -12.83 37.92
C SER A 56 13.76 -12.31 37.62
N ALA A 57 12.98 -12.25 38.69
CA ALA A 57 11.59 -11.83 38.73
C ALA A 57 11.47 -10.30 38.75
N TYR A 58 10.52 -9.76 37.97
CA TYR A 58 10.12 -8.35 38.07
C TYR A 58 8.89 -8.23 38.98
N ARG A 59 9.05 -7.48 40.08
CA ARG A 59 8.00 -7.13 41.04
C ARG A 59 7.51 -5.71 40.75
N SER A 60 6.19 -5.53 40.78
CA SER A 60 5.49 -4.27 40.54
C SER A 60 5.54 -3.32 41.74
N THR A 61 5.56 -2.02 41.50
CA THR A 61 5.17 -1.00 42.50
C THR A 61 4.22 0.04 41.90
N ARG A 62 3.19 0.38 42.67
CA ARG A 62 2.18 1.45 42.45
C ARG A 62 2.61 2.74 43.20
N PRO A 63 2.01 3.92 42.88
CA PRO A 63 2.51 5.22 43.31
C PRO A 63 1.92 5.72 44.64
N VAL A 64 2.61 6.69 45.26
CA VAL A 64 2.26 7.36 46.53
C VAL A 64 1.90 8.84 46.28
N ALA A 65 1.00 9.35 47.14
CA ALA A 65 0.30 10.63 47.11
C ALA A 65 1.12 11.87 47.55
N ALA A 66 0.50 13.05 47.31
CA ALA A 66 0.96 14.42 47.57
C ALA A 66 0.96 14.86 49.06
N PRO A 67 1.41 16.10 49.35
CA PRO A 67 0.58 16.99 50.16
C PRO A 67 0.52 18.48 49.72
N HIS A 68 -0.47 19.17 50.31
CA HIS A 68 -0.97 20.54 50.09
C HIS A 68 -0.10 21.71 50.59
N SER A 69 -0.35 22.93 50.08
CA SER A 69 -0.64 24.12 50.93
C SER A 69 -1.26 25.30 50.15
N ASN A 70 -2.01 26.14 50.88
CA ASN A 70 -2.98 27.17 50.48
C ASN A 70 -2.37 28.56 50.22
N SER A 71 -3.05 29.41 49.42
CA SER A 71 -3.40 30.78 49.84
C SER A 71 -4.59 31.37 49.07
N LYS A 72 -5.42 32.11 49.83
CA LYS A 72 -6.71 32.78 49.54
C LYS A 72 -6.48 34.06 48.72
N ALA A 73 -7.19 34.34 47.63
CA ALA A 73 -8.53 34.96 47.49
C ALA A 73 -8.64 36.46 47.85
N ALA A 74 -9.04 37.27 46.86
CA ALA A 74 -9.81 38.52 47.02
C ALA A 74 -10.83 38.65 45.88
N LEU A 75 -12.12 38.69 46.25
CA LEU A 75 -13.32 38.93 45.43
C LEU A 75 -13.53 40.45 45.19
N HIS A 76 -14.25 40.95 44.19
CA HIS A 76 -15.74 41.05 44.05
C HIS A 76 -16.08 41.99 42.83
N PRO A 77 -17.34 42.19 42.35
CA PRO A 77 -18.30 41.24 41.77
C PRO A 77 -19.17 41.79 40.59
N GLY A 78 -20.05 40.94 40.04
CA GLY A 78 -21.31 41.29 39.34
C GLY A 78 -21.29 41.00 37.83
N LEU A 79 -22.25 40.31 37.20
CA LEU A 79 -23.63 39.94 37.55
C LEU A 79 -24.11 38.76 36.65
N ALA A 80 -24.82 37.83 37.29
CA ALA A 80 -26.10 37.18 36.91
C ALA A 80 -26.25 36.23 35.69
N THR A 81 -26.56 34.95 36.03
CA THR A 81 -27.68 34.06 35.58
C THR A 81 -27.82 33.71 34.09
N ASP A 82 -28.01 32.46 33.62
CA ASP A 82 -28.86 31.35 34.11
C ASP A 82 -28.53 30.01 33.36
N PRO A 83 -29.14 28.86 33.69
CA PRO A 83 -28.61 27.49 33.48
C PRO A 83 -29.21 26.74 32.26
N ILE A 84 -28.67 25.54 31.94
CA ILE A 84 -29.41 24.29 31.63
C ILE A 84 -28.54 23.22 30.92
N SER A 85 -28.75 21.96 31.35
CA SER A 85 -28.60 20.69 30.63
C SER A 85 -27.20 20.06 30.46
N ARG A 86 -26.86 19.22 31.45
CA ARG A 86 -26.10 17.98 31.24
C ARG A 86 -26.88 17.04 30.30
N ARG A 87 -26.27 16.62 29.19
CA ARG A 87 -26.72 15.45 28.42
C ARG A 87 -25.71 14.32 28.56
N SER A 88 -26.19 13.26 29.19
CA SER A 88 -25.56 11.97 29.37
C SER A 88 -25.34 11.24 28.04
N PHE A 89 -24.17 10.61 27.91
CA PHE A 89 -23.90 9.60 26.89
C PHE A 89 -24.69 8.32 27.20
N ALA A 90 -25.68 7.99 26.38
CA ALA A 90 -26.32 6.69 26.40
C ALA A 90 -25.45 5.69 25.59
N CYS A 91 -24.80 4.78 26.32
CA CYS A 91 -24.08 3.64 25.77
C CYS A 91 -25.08 2.50 25.55
N LEU A 92 -25.28 2.10 24.28
CA LEU A 92 -26.12 0.97 23.91
C LEU A 92 -25.36 -0.34 24.21
N ARG A 93 -25.60 -0.94 25.37
CA ARG A 93 -25.19 -2.32 25.68
C ARG A 93 -26.19 -3.29 25.07
N VAL A 94 -25.79 -3.98 24.00
CA VAL A 94 -26.49 -5.18 23.52
C VAL A 94 -26.00 -6.38 24.34
N TYR A 95 -26.90 -6.97 25.13
CA TYR A 95 -26.69 -8.25 25.82
C TYR A 95 -26.99 -9.39 24.84
N ILE A 96 -25.98 -10.16 24.46
CA ILE A 96 -26.17 -11.49 23.85
C ILE A 96 -26.10 -12.52 24.97
N LYS A 97 -27.25 -13.15 25.29
CA LYS A 97 -27.29 -14.36 26.11
C LYS A 97 -26.74 -15.53 25.31
N LEU A 98 -25.60 -16.06 25.73
CA LEU A 98 -25.07 -17.35 25.25
C LEU A 98 -25.57 -18.44 26.22
N THR A 99 -26.33 -19.40 25.70
CA THR A 99 -26.65 -20.65 26.39
C THR A 99 -25.58 -21.69 26.10
N PRO A 100 -25.03 -22.41 27.10
CA PRO A 100 -24.13 -23.51 26.86
C PRO A 100 -24.92 -24.79 26.54
N SER A 101 -24.54 -25.50 25.49
CA SER A 101 -24.96 -26.90 25.32
C SER A 101 -23.73 -27.75 25.02
N ALA A 102 -23.68 -28.86 25.75
CA ALA A 102 -22.52 -29.67 26.04
C ALA A 102 -22.00 -30.46 24.82
N LEU A 103 -20.67 -30.62 24.76
CA LEU A 103 -20.01 -31.66 24.00
C LEU A 103 -20.19 -33.00 24.73
N ALA A 104 -20.72 -34.00 24.02
CA ALA A 104 -20.53 -35.40 24.33
C ALA A 104 -20.09 -36.14 23.07
N LEU A 105 -19.05 -36.93 23.23
CA LEU A 105 -18.37 -37.77 22.24
C LEU A 105 -19.27 -38.90 21.73
N ALA A 106 -19.16 -39.23 20.44
CA ALA A 106 -19.32 -40.60 19.95
C ALA A 106 -18.63 -40.76 18.59
N GLU A 107 -17.60 -41.60 18.56
CA GLU A 107 -17.03 -42.20 17.35
C GLU A 107 -18.01 -43.23 16.75
N HIS A 108 -17.92 -43.47 15.44
CA HIS A 108 -17.85 -44.78 14.75
C HIS A 108 -18.44 -44.80 13.31
N PRO A 109 -18.05 -45.79 12.47
CA PRO A 109 -17.66 -45.58 11.07
C PRO A 109 -18.71 -45.96 10.00
N HIS A 110 -18.34 -45.70 8.74
CA HIS A 110 -18.92 -46.26 7.50
C HIS A 110 -19.03 -47.81 7.54
N PRO A 111 -20.03 -48.43 6.84
CA PRO A 111 -19.81 -48.81 5.42
C PRO A 111 -21.05 -48.87 4.47
N SER A 112 -20.73 -48.70 3.17
CA SER A 112 -21.28 -49.24 1.90
C SER A 112 -22.76 -49.69 1.68
N SER A 113 -23.32 -49.12 0.59
CA SER A 113 -24.18 -49.66 -0.51
C SER A 113 -25.06 -50.91 -0.34
N VAL A 114 -26.36 -50.80 -0.68
CA VAL A 114 -27.16 -51.77 -1.48
C VAL A 114 -28.32 -51.02 -2.21
N LYS A 115 -28.64 -51.48 -3.44
CA LYS A 115 -29.70 -50.99 -4.35
C LYS A 115 -31.09 -51.62 -4.08
N ALA A 116 -32.11 -50.89 -4.53
CA ALA A 116 -33.32 -51.32 -5.26
C ALA A 116 -34.66 -51.62 -4.52
N THR A 117 -35.66 -50.87 -5.01
CA THR A 117 -37.11 -51.19 -5.23
C THR A 117 -38.08 -51.32 -4.06
N SER A 118 -39.08 -50.44 -3.99
CA SER A 118 -40.47 -50.76 -4.40
C SER A 118 -41.38 -49.52 -4.27
N ARG A 119 -42.64 -49.67 -4.69
CA ARG A 119 -43.54 -48.66 -5.28
C ARG A 119 -44.63 -48.21 -4.29
N ALA A 120 -45.12 -47.00 -4.53
CA ALA A 120 -46.44 -46.45 -4.19
C ALA A 120 -46.71 -45.97 -2.75
N HIS A 121 -46.96 -44.66 -2.59
CA HIS A 121 -48.27 -44.10 -2.22
C HIS A 121 -48.24 -42.56 -2.36
N LEU A 122 -49.12 -42.02 -3.21
CA LEU A 122 -49.45 -40.59 -3.24
C LEU A 122 -50.26 -40.24 -1.98
N PRO A 123 -50.10 -39.03 -1.44
CA PRO A 123 -51.28 -38.19 -1.31
C PRO A 123 -51.07 -36.71 -1.64
N ALA A 124 -52.21 -36.11 -1.99
CA ALA A 124 -52.59 -34.71 -1.78
C ALA A 124 -51.86 -33.61 -2.57
N ARG A 125 -52.56 -33.21 -3.64
CA ARG A 125 -52.65 -31.87 -4.23
C ARG A 125 -52.15 -30.75 -3.29
N PHE A 126 -50.94 -30.26 -3.56
CA PHE A 126 -50.53 -28.94 -3.10
C PHE A 126 -51.35 -27.89 -3.87
N ARG A 127 -52.15 -27.12 -3.12
CA ARG A 127 -52.83 -25.92 -3.61
C ARG A 127 -51.77 -24.97 -4.17
N PRO A 128 -51.97 -24.36 -5.36
CA PRO A 128 -51.12 -23.26 -5.75
C PRO A 128 -51.34 -22.15 -4.72
N HIS A 129 -50.25 -21.69 -4.10
CA HIS A 129 -50.28 -20.47 -3.32
C HIS A 129 -50.83 -19.37 -4.24
N LEU A 130 -51.92 -18.78 -3.79
CA LEU A 130 -52.55 -17.60 -4.36
C LEU A 130 -51.44 -16.61 -4.74
N ALA A 131 -51.30 -16.35 -6.04
CA ALA A 131 -50.48 -15.26 -6.53
C ALA A 131 -51.05 -13.98 -5.91
N MET A 132 -50.42 -13.51 -4.84
CA MET A 132 -50.58 -12.15 -4.34
C MET A 132 -50.05 -11.27 -5.46
N SER A 133 -50.97 -10.81 -6.31
CA SER A 133 -50.77 -9.70 -7.23
C SER A 133 -50.28 -8.51 -6.40
N SER A 134 -48.95 -8.37 -6.27
CA SER A 134 -48.35 -7.19 -5.71
C SER A 134 -48.74 -6.05 -6.65
N LYS A 135 -49.52 -5.11 -6.12
CA LYS A 135 -49.80 -3.84 -6.78
C LYS A 135 -48.47 -3.30 -7.30
N ALA A 136 -48.36 -3.15 -8.62
CA ALA A 136 -47.25 -2.47 -9.25
C ALA A 136 -47.11 -1.10 -8.56
N SER A 137 -46.07 -0.99 -7.73
CA SER A 137 -45.63 0.29 -7.19
C SER A 137 -45.26 1.13 -8.40
N SER A 138 -46.07 2.13 -8.73
CA SER A 138 -45.78 3.10 -9.79
C SER A 138 -44.70 4.07 -9.30
N SER A 139 -43.56 3.54 -8.88
CA SER A 139 -42.43 4.34 -8.46
C SER A 139 -41.77 4.93 -9.71
N ASN A 140 -41.77 6.26 -9.81
CA ASN A 140 -41.10 6.98 -10.90
C ASN A 140 -39.56 7.02 -10.73
N VAL A 141 -38.99 6.03 -10.05
CA VAL A 141 -37.55 5.95 -9.76
C VAL A 141 -37.01 4.60 -10.22
N ARG A 142 -35.76 4.60 -10.69
CA ARG A 142 -35.03 3.40 -11.10
C ARG A 142 -33.68 3.33 -10.39
N LEU A 143 -33.18 2.13 -10.16
CA LEU A 143 -31.81 1.93 -9.69
C LEU A 143 -30.86 2.30 -10.85
N ALA A 144 -30.11 3.40 -10.70
CA ALA A 144 -29.23 3.90 -11.75
C ALA A 144 -27.91 3.12 -11.84
N SER A 145 -27.37 2.74 -10.69
CA SER A 145 -26.21 1.87 -10.53
C SER A 145 -26.25 1.28 -9.12
N SER A 146 -25.57 0.14 -8.94
CA SER A 146 -25.45 -0.50 -7.64
C SER A 146 -24.15 -1.28 -7.53
N SER A 147 -23.64 -1.33 -6.31
CA SER A 147 -22.57 -2.22 -5.90
C SER A 147 -22.76 -2.56 -4.43
N TYR A 148 -22.33 -3.74 -4.03
CA TYR A 148 -22.34 -4.14 -2.63
C TYR A 148 -21.22 -5.13 -2.37
N GLY A 149 -20.84 -5.32 -1.10
CA GLY A 149 -19.84 -6.30 -0.76
C GLY A 149 -19.32 -6.13 0.65
N LYS A 150 -18.02 -6.31 0.85
CA LYS A 150 -17.38 -6.20 2.16
C LYS A 150 -16.24 -5.19 2.13
N ASP A 151 -16.19 -4.35 3.16
CA ASP A 151 -15.13 -3.37 3.37
C ASP A 151 -14.34 -3.71 4.64
N LEU A 152 -13.14 -3.15 4.76
CA LEU A 152 -12.26 -3.20 5.92
C LEU A 152 -11.88 -4.63 6.38
N VAL A 153 -11.81 -5.59 5.45
CA VAL A 153 -11.41 -6.96 5.77
C VAL A 153 -9.89 -7.00 6.01
N ARG A 154 -9.48 -7.16 7.27
CA ARG A 154 -8.06 -7.31 7.63
C ARG A 154 -7.59 -8.75 7.39
N ILE A 155 -6.48 -8.89 6.68
CA ILE A 155 -5.86 -10.18 6.38
C ILE A 155 -4.37 -10.07 6.71
N PHE A 156 -3.85 -11.03 7.48
CA PHE A 156 -2.43 -11.17 7.74
C PHE A 156 -1.97 -12.56 7.30
N ARG A 157 -0.92 -12.61 6.49
CA ARG A 157 -0.36 -13.85 5.95
C ARG A 157 1.13 -13.93 6.28
N ILE A 158 1.51 -15.02 6.94
CA ILE A 158 2.91 -15.46 7.05
C ILE A 158 3.18 -16.46 5.93
N VAL A 159 4.26 -16.21 5.18
CA VAL A 159 4.88 -17.14 4.25
C VAL A 159 6.22 -17.57 4.84
N ARG A 160 6.41 -18.86 5.06
CA ARG A 160 7.70 -19.40 5.52
C ARG A 160 8.55 -19.77 4.32
N ASP A 161 9.83 -19.42 4.36
CA ASP A 161 10.76 -19.78 3.30
C ASP A 161 10.87 -21.32 3.22
N SER A 162 10.89 -21.84 1.99
CA SER A 162 10.92 -23.29 1.76
C SER A 162 12.29 -23.91 2.06
N LYS A 163 13.36 -23.12 1.98
CA LYS A 163 14.73 -23.53 2.28
C LYS A 163 15.09 -23.30 3.75
N ASP A 164 14.54 -22.26 4.37
CA ASP A 164 14.68 -22.00 5.81
C ASP A 164 13.32 -21.65 6.45
N PRO A 165 12.58 -22.64 7.00
CA PRO A 165 11.28 -22.39 7.60
C PRO A 165 11.28 -21.43 8.79
N SER A 166 12.44 -21.13 9.40
CA SER A 166 12.57 -20.13 10.47
C SER A 166 12.60 -18.68 9.94
N SER A 167 12.82 -18.52 8.64
CA SER A 167 12.76 -17.27 7.91
C SER A 167 11.35 -17.06 7.35
N HIS A 168 10.75 -15.92 7.69
CA HIS A 168 9.38 -15.59 7.35
C HIS A 168 9.33 -14.35 6.46
N ARG A 169 8.41 -14.32 5.50
CA ARG A 169 7.90 -13.12 4.81
C ARG A 169 6.47 -12.90 5.25
N VAL A 170 6.02 -11.65 5.29
CA VAL A 170 4.67 -11.30 5.74
C VAL A 170 3.98 -10.36 4.77
N ALA A 171 2.66 -10.47 4.70
CA ALA A 171 1.80 -9.48 4.08
C ALA A 171 0.62 -9.18 5.00
N GLU A 172 0.29 -7.90 5.15
CA GLU A 172 -0.89 -7.45 5.88
C GLU A 172 -1.72 -6.52 5.00
N TYR A 173 -2.99 -6.84 4.83
CA TYR A 173 -3.91 -6.12 3.96
C TYR A 173 -5.14 -5.63 4.72
N THR A 174 -5.66 -4.49 4.28
CA THR A 174 -7.08 -4.13 4.45
C THR A 174 -7.71 -4.15 3.06
N VAL A 175 -8.72 -5.00 2.87
CA VAL A 175 -9.34 -5.27 1.57
C VAL A 175 -10.80 -4.84 1.57
N ARG A 176 -11.18 -4.17 0.49
CA ARG A 176 -12.57 -3.96 0.08
C ARG A 176 -12.82 -4.75 -1.20
N CYS A 177 -13.95 -5.45 -1.26
CA CYS A 177 -14.41 -6.16 -2.45
C CYS A 177 -15.88 -5.84 -2.68
N LEU A 178 -16.21 -5.29 -3.85
CA LEU A 178 -17.56 -4.94 -4.27
C LEU A 178 -17.94 -5.73 -5.53
N LEU A 179 -19.17 -6.21 -5.55
CA LEU A 179 -19.77 -6.99 -6.63
C LEU A 179 -20.86 -6.17 -7.31
N HIS A 180 -20.97 -6.34 -8.63
CA HIS A 180 -21.92 -5.64 -9.48
C HIS A 180 -22.60 -6.62 -10.44
N GLY A 181 -23.85 -6.32 -10.82
CA GLY A 181 -24.59 -7.05 -11.86
C GLY A 181 -26.07 -6.66 -11.87
N GLU A 182 -26.69 -6.66 -13.04
CA GLU A 182 -28.10 -6.30 -13.21
C GLU A 182 -29.02 -7.28 -12.47
N SER A 183 -28.62 -8.56 -12.43
CA SER A 183 -29.33 -9.62 -11.69
C SER A 183 -29.43 -9.36 -10.18
N LEU A 184 -28.70 -8.38 -9.62
CA LEU A 184 -28.82 -7.98 -8.21
C LEU A 184 -29.97 -6.99 -7.98
N THR A 185 -30.53 -6.38 -9.03
CA THR A 185 -31.59 -5.35 -8.92
C THR A 185 -32.81 -5.77 -8.09
N PRO A 186 -33.31 -7.02 -8.18
CA PRO A 186 -34.43 -7.48 -7.34
C PRO A 186 -34.15 -7.40 -5.83
N SER A 187 -32.88 -7.48 -5.39
CA SER A 187 -32.54 -7.31 -3.97
C SER A 187 -32.80 -5.91 -3.43
N TYR A 188 -32.75 -4.89 -4.30
CA TYR A 188 -33.03 -3.50 -3.94
C TYR A 188 -34.50 -3.13 -4.12
N THR A 189 -35.13 -3.67 -5.17
CA THR A 189 -36.44 -3.21 -5.66
C THR A 189 -37.59 -4.11 -5.21
N GLU A 190 -37.32 -5.39 -4.96
CA GLU A 190 -38.31 -6.42 -4.64
C GLU A 190 -38.01 -7.14 -3.33
N ALA A 191 -36.93 -6.76 -2.64
CA ALA A 191 -36.40 -7.43 -1.45
C ALA A 191 -36.07 -8.93 -1.69
N ASP A 192 -35.78 -9.31 -2.94
CA ASP A 192 -35.34 -10.67 -3.26
C ASP A 192 -33.83 -10.83 -3.04
N ASN A 193 -33.47 -11.59 -2.01
CA ASN A 193 -32.08 -11.88 -1.68
C ASN A 193 -31.49 -13.07 -2.46
N SER A 194 -32.27 -13.76 -3.31
CA SER A 194 -31.79 -14.93 -4.06
C SER A 194 -30.52 -14.72 -4.90
N PRO A 195 -30.28 -13.55 -5.56
CA PRO A 195 -29.04 -13.32 -6.30
C PRO A 195 -27.87 -12.87 -5.40
N VAL A 196 -28.09 -12.62 -4.11
CA VAL A 196 -27.10 -12.00 -3.24
C VAL A 196 -26.07 -13.02 -2.74
N VAL A 197 -24.82 -12.86 -3.16
CA VAL A 197 -23.67 -13.46 -2.47
C VAL A 197 -23.48 -12.72 -1.14
N ALA A 198 -23.79 -13.37 -0.01
CA ALA A 198 -23.72 -12.73 1.30
C ALA A 198 -22.35 -12.06 1.54
N THR A 199 -22.34 -10.87 2.16
CA THR A 199 -21.09 -10.13 2.40
C THR A 199 -20.14 -10.89 3.34
N ASP A 200 -20.67 -11.77 4.19
CA ASP A 200 -19.86 -12.70 4.98
C ASP A 200 -19.15 -13.74 4.10
N THR A 201 -19.82 -14.25 3.07
CA THR A 201 -19.20 -15.12 2.05
C THR A 201 -18.07 -14.39 1.35
N VAL A 202 -18.23 -13.11 0.99
CA VAL A 202 -17.14 -12.30 0.41
C VAL A 202 -15.93 -12.26 1.36
N LYS A 203 -16.14 -11.95 2.64
CA LYS A 203 -15.08 -11.99 3.68
C LYS A 203 -14.40 -13.37 3.76
N ASN A 204 -15.19 -14.44 3.76
CA ASN A 204 -14.67 -15.81 3.84
C ASN A 204 -13.83 -16.16 2.60
N THR A 205 -14.29 -15.79 1.41
CA THR A 205 -13.57 -15.96 0.14
C THR A 205 -12.23 -15.23 0.15
N LEU A 206 -12.18 -13.97 0.59
CA LEU A 206 -10.93 -13.22 0.67
C LEU A 206 -9.90 -13.92 1.58
N ASN A 207 -10.33 -14.37 2.77
CA ASN A 207 -9.47 -15.11 3.71
C ASN A 207 -9.03 -16.46 3.13
N TYR A 208 -9.94 -17.18 2.48
CA TYR A 208 -9.64 -18.46 1.82
C TYR A 208 -8.58 -18.28 0.73
N LEU A 209 -8.76 -17.32 -0.18
CA LEU A 209 -7.80 -17.03 -1.25
C LEU A 209 -6.43 -16.67 -0.69
N ALA A 210 -6.36 -15.89 0.39
CA ALA A 210 -5.08 -15.56 1.03
C ALA A 210 -4.36 -16.79 1.64
N LYS A 211 -5.09 -17.86 1.94
CA LYS A 211 -4.54 -19.13 2.44
C LYS A 211 -4.06 -20.04 1.31
N VAL A 212 -4.84 -20.17 0.23
CA VAL A 212 -4.63 -21.22 -0.80
C VAL A 212 -3.82 -20.75 -2.00
N LEU A 213 -3.79 -19.45 -2.28
CA LEU A 213 -2.99 -18.93 -3.39
C LEU A 213 -1.49 -19.14 -3.13
N PRO A 214 -0.68 -19.25 -4.21
CA PRO A 214 0.77 -19.32 -4.10
C PRO A 214 1.35 -18.17 -3.27
N ALA A 215 2.44 -18.45 -2.55
CA ALA A 215 3.11 -17.47 -1.70
C ALA A 215 3.40 -16.13 -2.42
N GLU A 216 3.97 -16.20 -3.62
CA GLU A 216 4.32 -15.00 -4.40
C GLU A 216 3.11 -14.21 -4.91
N ASP A 217 1.95 -14.86 -5.03
CA ASP A 217 0.70 -14.20 -5.40
C ASP A 217 0.11 -13.44 -4.22
N VAL A 218 0.14 -14.03 -3.03
CA VAL A 218 -0.39 -13.37 -1.83
C VAL A 218 0.56 -12.28 -1.34
N LEU A 219 1.88 -12.40 -1.53
CA LEU A 219 2.84 -11.36 -1.13
C LEU A 219 2.89 -10.16 -2.09
N CYS A 220 2.20 -10.24 -3.24
CA CYS A 220 2.09 -9.19 -4.23
C CYS A 220 0.63 -8.71 -4.32
N PRO A 221 0.29 -7.50 -3.83
CA PRO A 221 -1.10 -7.09 -3.67
C PRO A 221 -1.88 -7.03 -5.00
N GLU A 222 -1.24 -6.65 -6.11
CA GLU A 222 -1.86 -6.64 -7.45
C GLU A 222 -2.23 -8.05 -7.89
N ARG A 223 -1.35 -9.03 -7.70
CA ARG A 223 -1.63 -10.43 -8.06
C ARG A 223 -2.76 -11.00 -7.21
N TYR A 224 -2.76 -10.72 -5.91
CA TYR A 224 -3.84 -11.10 -5.02
C TYR A 224 -5.18 -10.48 -5.45
N ALA A 225 -5.22 -9.17 -5.73
CA ALA A 225 -6.43 -8.49 -6.19
C ALA A 225 -6.96 -9.07 -7.51
N LEU A 226 -6.07 -9.36 -8.47
CA LEU A 226 -6.44 -10.00 -9.73
C LEU A 226 -7.03 -11.41 -9.54
N HIS A 227 -6.50 -12.20 -8.60
CA HIS A 227 -7.08 -13.50 -8.24
C HIS A 227 -8.47 -13.36 -7.62
N VAL A 228 -8.70 -12.35 -6.77
CA VAL A 228 -10.01 -12.07 -6.19
C VAL A 228 -11.02 -11.70 -7.28
N VAL A 229 -10.66 -10.78 -8.18
CA VAL A 229 -11.49 -10.40 -9.33
C VAL A 229 -11.84 -11.62 -10.17
N ASN A 230 -10.82 -12.42 -10.53
CA ASN A 230 -11.03 -13.62 -11.32
C ASN A 230 -11.96 -14.61 -10.61
N HIS A 231 -11.77 -14.85 -9.31
CA HIS A 231 -12.57 -15.81 -8.55
C HIS A 231 -14.07 -15.47 -8.61
N PHE A 232 -14.48 -14.24 -8.29
CA PHE A 232 -15.90 -13.89 -8.28
C PHE A 232 -16.51 -13.97 -9.67
N LEU A 233 -15.79 -13.51 -10.70
CA LEU A 233 -16.24 -13.56 -12.09
C LEU A 233 -16.15 -14.97 -12.71
N THR A 234 -15.43 -15.93 -12.14
CA THR A 234 -15.52 -17.32 -12.60
C THR A 234 -16.55 -18.14 -11.82
N THR A 235 -16.85 -17.75 -10.59
CA THR A 235 -17.68 -18.54 -9.66
C THR A 235 -19.17 -18.21 -9.80
N TYR A 236 -19.51 -16.94 -9.97
CA TYR A 236 -20.89 -16.48 -9.98
C TYR A 236 -21.25 -15.90 -11.35
N SER A 237 -21.99 -16.67 -12.15
CA SER A 237 -22.35 -16.30 -13.54
C SER A 237 -23.13 -14.99 -13.64
N HIS A 238 -23.94 -14.67 -12.62
CA HIS A 238 -24.76 -13.45 -12.56
C HIS A 238 -24.03 -12.21 -12.04
N ILE A 239 -22.77 -12.35 -11.60
CA ILE A 239 -21.91 -11.22 -11.26
C ILE A 239 -21.18 -10.77 -12.54
N GLU A 240 -21.30 -9.50 -12.86
CA GLU A 240 -20.80 -8.89 -14.10
C GLU A 240 -19.49 -8.14 -13.90
N LYS A 241 -19.33 -7.47 -12.74
CA LYS A 241 -18.10 -6.76 -12.38
C LYS A 241 -17.68 -7.06 -10.94
N THR A 242 -16.39 -7.02 -10.70
CA THR A 242 -15.80 -7.12 -9.36
C THR A 242 -14.74 -6.04 -9.20
N GLU A 243 -14.93 -5.20 -8.18
CA GLU A 243 -14.01 -4.15 -7.78
C GLU A 243 -13.30 -4.55 -6.49
N VAL A 244 -11.97 -4.45 -6.48
CA VAL A 244 -11.13 -4.78 -5.34
C VAL A 244 -10.20 -3.61 -5.05
N ASP A 245 -10.36 -3.00 -3.88
CA ASP A 245 -9.40 -2.05 -3.34
C ASP A 245 -8.62 -2.70 -2.20
N LEU A 246 -7.31 -2.49 -2.20
CA LEU A 246 -6.43 -3.10 -1.22
C LEU A 246 -5.41 -2.09 -0.72
N ILE A 247 -5.26 -2.03 0.60
CA ILE A 247 -4.21 -1.29 1.30
C ILE A 247 -3.24 -2.30 1.91
N GLN A 248 -1.99 -2.28 1.47
CA GLN A 248 -0.92 -3.03 2.11
C GLN A 248 -0.28 -2.20 3.21
N HIS A 249 -0.32 -2.74 4.42
CA HIS A 249 0.35 -2.16 5.57
C HIS A 249 1.83 -2.53 5.55
N LYS A 250 2.67 -1.54 5.82
CA LYS A 250 4.13 -1.69 5.77
C LYS A 250 4.65 -2.51 6.95
N TRP A 251 5.44 -3.53 6.64
CA TRP A 251 6.23 -4.30 7.58
C TRP A 251 7.65 -4.46 7.03
N THR A 252 8.55 -3.60 7.50
CA THR A 252 9.95 -3.63 7.11
C THR A 252 10.70 -4.60 8.01
N ARG A 253 11.51 -5.46 7.40
CA ARG A 253 12.35 -6.39 8.16
C ARG A 253 13.35 -5.59 8.99
N ILE A 254 13.45 -5.91 10.27
CA ILE A 254 14.47 -5.32 11.14
C ILE A 254 15.84 -5.82 10.69
N VAL A 255 16.76 -4.90 10.41
CA VAL A 255 18.15 -5.19 10.05
C VAL A 255 19.02 -4.79 11.23
N LEU A 256 19.73 -5.77 11.79
CA LEU A 256 20.69 -5.60 12.88
C LEU A 256 22.11 -5.51 12.32
N ASP A 257 23.07 -5.21 13.19
CA ASP A 257 24.49 -5.26 12.86
C ASP A 257 24.90 -6.69 12.44
N ALA A 258 26.01 -6.80 11.71
CA ALA A 258 26.50 -8.09 11.22
C ALA A 258 26.80 -9.10 12.35
N LYS A 259 27.29 -8.63 13.50
CA LYS A 259 27.55 -9.46 14.70
C LYS A 259 26.28 -10.08 15.28
N ASP A 260 25.13 -9.45 15.04
CA ASP A 260 23.80 -9.86 15.51
C ASP A 260 22.99 -10.52 14.38
N GLY A 261 23.65 -10.90 13.28
CA GLY A 261 23.06 -11.71 12.20
C GLY A 261 22.40 -10.92 11.06
N GLY A 262 22.54 -9.59 11.02
CA GLY A 262 22.02 -8.80 9.89
C GLY A 262 20.50 -8.75 9.84
N ALA A 263 19.92 -9.03 8.67
CA ALA A 263 18.47 -9.01 8.47
C ALA A 263 17.76 -10.10 9.29
N HIS A 264 16.91 -9.71 10.25
CA HIS A 264 16.27 -10.65 11.17
C HIS A 264 15.29 -11.58 10.46
N LYS A 265 15.25 -12.86 10.84
CA LYS A 265 14.47 -13.89 10.12
C LYS A 265 12.94 -13.69 10.16
N HIS A 266 12.40 -13.12 11.24
CA HIS A 266 10.96 -13.05 11.46
C HIS A 266 10.50 -11.86 12.31
N SER A 267 11.31 -10.80 12.41
CA SER A 267 10.96 -9.57 13.15
C SER A 267 10.85 -8.39 12.20
N PHE A 268 9.80 -7.60 12.38
CA PHE A 268 9.42 -6.52 11.49
C PHE A 268 9.04 -5.28 12.29
N VAL A 269 9.24 -4.10 11.69
CA VAL A 269 8.83 -2.80 12.22
C VAL A 269 7.89 -2.12 11.22
N ARG A 270 6.97 -1.31 11.73
CA ARG A 270 6.15 -0.41 10.92
C ARG A 270 6.80 0.96 10.93
N ASP A 271 7.69 1.19 9.98
CA ASP A 271 8.48 2.41 9.84
C ASP A 271 7.78 3.39 8.90
N GLY A 272 7.06 4.34 9.49
CA GLY A 272 6.27 5.35 8.78
C GLY A 272 4.85 4.89 8.44
N GLU A 273 4.03 5.85 8.00
CA GLU A 273 2.59 5.67 7.72
C GLU A 273 2.30 5.40 6.23
N GLU A 274 3.33 5.32 5.41
CA GLU A 274 3.19 5.05 3.98
C GLU A 274 2.55 3.68 3.74
N LYS A 275 1.64 3.64 2.76
CA LYS A 275 0.89 2.45 2.37
C LYS A 275 1.04 2.27 0.87
N ARG A 276 1.15 1.01 0.44
CA ARG A 276 0.96 0.64 -0.96
C ARG A 276 -0.53 0.37 -1.17
N THR A 277 -1.10 0.97 -2.19
CA THR A 277 -2.50 0.77 -2.56
C THR A 277 -2.60 0.02 -3.89
N VAL A 278 -3.70 -0.71 -4.05
CA VAL A 278 -4.07 -1.35 -5.32
C VAL A 278 -5.56 -1.17 -5.54
N ARG A 279 -5.94 -0.86 -6.77
CA ARG A 279 -7.33 -0.91 -7.24
C ARG A 279 -7.41 -1.78 -8.48
N ALA A 280 -8.29 -2.78 -8.46
CA ALA A 280 -8.55 -3.65 -9.59
C ALA A 280 -10.05 -3.70 -9.88
N LEU A 281 -10.45 -3.42 -11.11
CA LEU A 281 -11.82 -3.60 -11.60
C LEU A 281 -11.77 -4.55 -12.78
N GLY A 282 -12.45 -5.69 -12.64
CA GLY A 282 -12.69 -6.60 -13.76
C GLY A 282 -14.15 -6.69 -14.11
N GLU A 283 -14.42 -6.97 -15.37
CA GLU A 283 -15.75 -7.20 -15.91
C GLU A 283 -15.77 -8.35 -16.93
N ARG A 284 -16.94 -8.92 -17.17
CA ARG A 284 -17.13 -9.90 -18.24
C ARG A 284 -17.12 -9.23 -19.60
N ALA A 285 -16.37 -9.79 -20.53
CA ALA A 285 -16.40 -9.45 -21.95
C ALA A 285 -16.65 -10.73 -22.75
N GLY A 286 -17.93 -11.03 -23.03
CA GLY A 286 -18.33 -12.30 -23.61
C GLY A 286 -17.98 -13.48 -22.69
N SER A 287 -17.24 -14.47 -23.21
CA SER A 287 -16.75 -15.61 -22.43
C SER A 287 -15.47 -15.32 -21.63
N GLU A 288 -14.87 -14.15 -21.81
CA GLU A 288 -13.63 -13.77 -21.13
C GLU A 288 -13.88 -12.79 -19.97
N ILE A 289 -12.87 -12.67 -19.10
CA ILE A 289 -12.81 -11.65 -18.06
C ILE A 289 -11.74 -10.65 -18.45
N GLN A 290 -12.10 -9.38 -18.50
CA GLN A 290 -11.21 -8.27 -18.81
C GLN A 290 -11.03 -7.38 -17.59
N VAL A 291 -9.82 -6.87 -17.40
CA VAL A 291 -9.51 -5.93 -16.30
C VAL A 291 -9.49 -4.53 -16.89
N THR A 292 -10.52 -3.74 -16.57
CA THR A 292 -10.68 -2.37 -17.07
C THR A 292 -9.95 -1.35 -16.22
N THR A 293 -9.58 -1.70 -14.99
CA THR A 293 -8.73 -0.86 -14.14
C THR A 293 -7.78 -1.76 -13.37
N LEU A 294 -6.48 -1.45 -13.46
CA LEU A 294 -5.47 -1.95 -12.54
C LEU A 294 -4.54 -0.80 -12.21
N GLU A 295 -4.63 -0.32 -10.98
CA GLU A 295 -3.82 0.78 -10.48
C GLU A 295 -3.01 0.29 -9.28
N GLY A 296 -1.72 0.58 -9.28
CA GLY A 296 -0.91 0.58 -8.06
C GLY A 296 -0.85 1.99 -7.49
N GLY A 297 -0.44 2.13 -6.24
CA GLY A 297 -0.29 3.45 -5.64
C GLY A 297 0.52 3.49 -4.36
N ILE A 298 0.83 4.73 -3.96
CA ILE A 298 1.51 5.13 -2.73
C ILE A 298 0.62 6.16 -2.05
N LYS A 299 0.36 5.98 -0.75
CA LYS A 299 -0.40 6.94 0.05
C LYS A 299 0.25 7.12 1.41
N GLY A 300 0.26 8.33 1.96
CA GLY A 300 0.81 8.60 3.29
C GLY A 300 2.35 8.69 3.31
N LEU A 301 3.00 8.83 2.15
CA LEU A 301 4.45 9.05 2.08
C LEU A 301 4.73 10.52 2.41
N LEU A 302 5.01 10.81 3.68
CA LEU A 302 5.34 12.15 4.16
C LEU A 302 6.80 12.48 3.85
N VAL A 303 7.04 13.58 3.13
CA VAL A 303 8.38 14.07 2.78
C VAL A 303 8.51 15.56 3.09
N LEU A 304 9.75 16.00 3.33
CA LEU A 304 10.11 17.39 3.58
C LEU A 304 11.49 17.67 2.98
N LYS A 305 11.63 18.80 2.30
CA LYS A 305 12.92 19.42 1.99
C LYS A 305 12.93 20.83 2.61
N SER A 306 14.04 21.18 3.25
CA SER A 306 14.16 22.42 4.02
C SER A 306 14.52 23.65 3.20
N SER A 307 14.98 23.44 1.96
CA SER A 307 15.40 24.47 1.00
C SER A 307 15.29 23.91 -0.43
N GLY A 308 15.59 24.72 -1.44
CA GLY A 308 15.52 24.32 -2.86
C GLY A 308 14.07 24.20 -3.33
N SER A 309 13.20 25.02 -2.77
CA SER A 309 11.84 25.23 -3.28
C SER A 309 11.52 26.71 -3.25
N ALA A 310 10.90 27.20 -4.31
CA ALA A 310 10.52 28.58 -4.49
C ALA A 310 9.03 28.68 -4.83
N PHE A 311 8.50 29.90 -4.78
CA PHE A 311 7.22 30.24 -5.38
C PHE A 311 7.14 31.74 -5.64
N TYR A 312 7.27 32.12 -6.90
CA TYR A 312 7.27 33.50 -7.39
C TYR A 312 6.68 33.55 -8.80
N GLY A 313 6.38 34.74 -9.30
CA GLY A 313 5.78 34.95 -10.62
C GLY A 313 4.32 34.50 -10.72
N PHE A 314 3.64 34.30 -9.59
CA PHE A 314 2.22 33.95 -9.57
C PHE A 314 1.34 35.18 -9.86
N HIS A 315 0.13 34.94 -10.36
CA HIS A 315 -0.84 35.99 -10.64
C HIS A 315 -1.16 36.79 -9.37
N ARG A 316 -1.28 38.12 -9.51
CA ARG A 316 -1.59 39.03 -8.40
C ARG A 316 -2.85 39.82 -8.73
N ASP A 317 -3.75 39.86 -7.76
CA ASP A 317 -5.00 40.60 -7.80
C ASP A 317 -5.30 41.25 -6.44
N SER A 318 -6.51 41.79 -6.26
CA SER A 318 -6.95 42.42 -5.03
C SER A 318 -7.05 41.48 -3.81
N PHE A 319 -6.96 40.16 -4.00
CA PHE A 319 -7.02 39.16 -2.92
C PHE A 319 -5.64 38.63 -2.53
N THR A 320 -4.58 39.06 -3.21
CA THR A 320 -3.24 38.48 -3.07
C THR A 320 -2.43 39.15 -1.95
N THR A 321 -2.36 38.51 -0.78
CA THR A 321 -1.48 38.92 0.34
C THR A 321 -0.15 38.16 0.40
N LEU A 322 -0.05 37.04 -0.31
CA LEU A 322 1.12 36.19 -0.32
C LEU A 322 2.34 36.93 -0.90
N LYS A 323 3.44 36.88 -0.16
CA LYS A 323 4.76 37.34 -0.63
C LYS A 323 5.39 36.27 -1.49
N GLU A 324 6.09 36.70 -2.54
CA GLU A 324 6.94 35.79 -3.31
C GLU A 324 8.11 35.33 -2.47
N VAL A 325 8.53 34.09 -2.68
CA VAL A 325 9.70 33.50 -2.01
C VAL A 325 10.60 32.80 -3.01
N ARG A 326 11.91 32.92 -2.82
CA ARG A 326 12.94 32.26 -3.64
C ARG A 326 13.53 31.04 -2.97
N ASP A 327 13.42 30.94 -1.65
CA ASP A 327 13.66 29.73 -0.89
C ASP A 327 12.59 29.53 0.20
N ARG A 328 12.12 28.30 0.35
CA ARG A 328 11.14 27.90 1.37
C ARG A 328 11.20 26.40 1.63
N ILE A 329 10.68 26.02 2.79
CA ILE A 329 10.38 24.62 3.10
C ILE A 329 9.26 24.12 2.18
N PHE A 330 9.44 22.92 1.63
CA PHE A 330 8.38 22.18 0.94
C PHE A 330 8.16 20.84 1.64
N SER A 331 6.94 20.64 2.16
CA SER A 331 6.49 19.37 2.70
C SER A 331 5.18 18.94 2.06
N THR A 332 5.06 17.64 1.78
CA THR A 332 3.85 17.04 1.24
C THR A 332 3.68 15.62 1.75
N GLU A 333 2.44 15.18 1.84
CA GLU A 333 2.10 13.77 1.98
C GLU A 333 1.72 13.23 0.60
N VAL A 334 2.61 12.49 -0.03
CA VAL A 334 2.43 12.04 -1.42
C VAL A 334 1.29 11.02 -1.49
N GLU A 335 0.29 11.35 -2.31
CA GLU A 335 -0.66 10.40 -2.87
C GLU A 335 -0.37 10.26 -4.37
N CYS A 336 0.04 9.07 -4.78
CA CYS A 336 0.41 8.72 -6.14
C CYS A 336 -0.35 7.46 -6.55
N SER A 337 -1.00 7.48 -7.70
CA SER A 337 -1.54 6.28 -8.34
C SER A 337 -0.97 6.15 -9.75
N TYR A 338 -0.78 4.91 -10.20
CA TYR A 338 -0.24 4.62 -11.52
C TYR A 338 -1.00 3.45 -12.14
N ALA A 339 -1.56 3.67 -13.32
CA ALA A 339 -2.32 2.66 -14.04
C ALA A 339 -1.35 1.71 -14.76
N ILE A 340 -1.65 0.40 -14.72
CA ILE A 340 -0.79 -0.66 -15.24
C ILE A 340 -1.56 -1.46 -16.29
N ALA A 341 -1.07 -1.44 -17.53
CA ALA A 341 -1.57 -2.29 -18.59
C ALA A 341 -1.22 -3.76 -18.32
N LEU A 342 -2.22 -4.63 -18.44
CA LEU A 342 -2.02 -6.07 -18.48
C LEU A 342 -1.73 -6.55 -19.91
N PRO A 343 -1.09 -7.73 -20.07
CA PRO A 343 -0.98 -8.38 -21.36
C PRO A 343 -2.36 -8.63 -21.98
N GLN A 344 -2.43 -8.63 -23.31
CA GLN A 344 -3.65 -8.93 -24.05
C GLN A 344 -4.18 -10.35 -23.75
N GLY A 345 -5.50 -10.49 -23.80
CA GLY A 345 -6.24 -11.74 -23.54
C GLY A 345 -6.94 -11.76 -22.19
N GLY A 346 -7.75 -12.80 -21.93
CA GLY A 346 -8.53 -12.89 -20.70
C GLY A 346 -7.69 -13.06 -19.42
N LEU A 347 -8.17 -12.46 -18.31
CA LEU A 347 -7.54 -12.50 -16.99
C LEU A 347 -7.20 -13.91 -16.52
N SER A 348 -8.11 -14.87 -16.70
CA SER A 348 -7.88 -16.26 -16.29
C SER A 348 -6.69 -16.90 -17.00
N ALA A 349 -6.44 -16.53 -18.26
CA ALA A 349 -5.29 -17.02 -19.01
C ALA A 349 -3.99 -16.36 -18.53
N ALA A 350 -4.03 -15.05 -18.24
CA ALA A 350 -2.89 -14.30 -17.70
C ALA A 350 -2.45 -14.86 -16.33
N LEU A 351 -3.40 -15.18 -15.44
CA LEU A 351 -3.10 -15.76 -14.12
C LEU A 351 -2.50 -17.18 -14.18
N LYS A 352 -2.75 -17.94 -15.26
CA LYS A 352 -2.09 -19.23 -15.51
C LYS A 352 -0.64 -19.09 -16.00
N LYS A 353 -0.26 -17.88 -16.45
CA LYS A 353 1.11 -17.56 -16.88
C LYS A 353 1.70 -16.42 -16.03
N PRO A 354 1.92 -16.63 -14.71
CA PRO A 354 2.58 -15.68 -13.80
C PRO A 354 3.75 -14.86 -14.33
N ALA A 355 4.56 -15.43 -15.21
CA ALA A 355 5.75 -14.81 -15.76
C ALA A 355 5.45 -13.73 -16.82
N SER A 356 4.28 -13.76 -17.46
CA SER A 356 3.86 -12.73 -18.42
C SER A 356 3.26 -11.50 -17.77
N LEU A 357 2.89 -11.58 -16.48
CA LEU A 357 2.38 -10.42 -15.74
C LEU A 357 3.49 -9.39 -15.50
N PRO A 358 3.14 -8.09 -15.45
CA PRO A 358 4.09 -7.05 -15.06
C PRO A 358 4.76 -7.35 -13.72
N LYS A 359 6.02 -6.92 -13.57
CA LYS A 359 6.78 -7.05 -12.32
C LYS A 359 6.32 -6.00 -11.31
N PHE A 360 5.11 -6.17 -10.76
CA PHE A 360 4.43 -5.14 -9.96
C PHE A 360 5.25 -4.60 -8.79
N CYS A 361 5.97 -5.47 -8.05
CA CYS A 361 6.83 -5.02 -6.95
C CYS A 361 8.00 -4.15 -7.44
N ASP A 362 8.59 -4.48 -8.58
CA ASP A 362 9.68 -3.71 -9.17
C ASP A 362 9.17 -2.35 -9.67
N ILE A 363 7.99 -2.32 -10.29
CA ILE A 363 7.31 -1.09 -10.71
C ILE A 363 7.03 -0.20 -9.49
N HIS A 364 6.47 -0.74 -8.41
CA HIS A 364 6.21 0.01 -7.18
C HIS A 364 7.48 0.64 -6.60
N ASN A 365 8.55 -0.15 -6.52
CA ASN A 365 9.85 0.33 -6.03
C ASN A 365 10.45 1.40 -6.96
N SER A 366 10.35 1.22 -8.28
CA SER A 366 10.80 2.22 -9.27
C SER A 366 10.01 3.53 -9.12
N VAL A 367 8.68 3.46 -9.06
CA VAL A 367 7.81 4.63 -8.88
C VAL A 367 8.19 5.39 -7.61
N LYS A 368 8.31 4.70 -6.47
CA LYS A 368 8.70 5.33 -5.20
C LYS A 368 10.10 5.95 -5.28
N SER A 369 11.06 5.26 -5.90
CA SER A 369 12.42 5.75 -6.08
C SER A 369 12.44 7.06 -6.88
N HIS A 370 11.70 7.12 -7.99
CA HIS A 370 11.60 8.33 -8.80
C HIS A 370 10.93 9.49 -8.05
N VAL A 371 9.84 9.24 -7.32
CA VAL A 371 9.19 10.25 -6.48
C VAL A 371 10.19 10.86 -5.49
N LEU A 372 10.89 10.02 -4.72
CA LEU A 372 11.86 10.48 -3.72
C LEU A 372 13.06 11.19 -4.36
N ARG A 373 13.57 10.64 -5.47
CA ARG A 373 14.72 11.20 -6.19
C ARG A 373 14.40 12.59 -6.76
N VAL A 374 13.28 12.74 -7.46
CA VAL A 374 12.88 14.05 -8.02
C VAL A 374 12.59 15.03 -6.90
N PHE A 375 11.88 14.63 -5.84
CA PHE A 375 11.61 15.52 -4.70
C PHE A 375 12.91 16.06 -4.07
N ALA A 376 13.92 15.20 -3.91
CA ALA A 376 15.20 15.58 -3.30
C ALA A 376 16.06 16.46 -4.21
N LEU A 377 16.10 16.18 -5.51
CA LEU A 377 17.06 16.81 -6.45
C LEU A 377 16.50 18.00 -7.23
N ASP A 378 15.19 18.12 -7.38
CA ASP A 378 14.57 19.21 -8.14
C ASP A 378 14.66 20.52 -7.36
N ASP A 379 15.24 21.56 -7.96
CA ASP A 379 15.11 22.93 -7.47
C ASP A 379 13.72 23.45 -7.85
N SER A 380 12.80 23.34 -6.90
CA SER A 380 11.36 23.31 -7.18
C SER A 380 10.80 24.71 -7.36
N ALA A 381 10.48 25.11 -8.59
CA ALA A 381 9.80 26.39 -8.86
C ALA A 381 8.32 26.40 -8.38
N SER A 382 7.70 25.24 -8.29
CA SER A 382 6.35 25.04 -7.76
C SER A 382 6.06 23.54 -7.56
N VAL A 383 5.05 23.21 -6.75
CA VAL A 383 4.59 21.83 -6.56
C VAL A 383 4.16 21.21 -7.90
N GLN A 384 3.50 22.00 -8.76
CA GLN A 384 3.05 21.61 -10.09
C GLN A 384 4.22 21.18 -10.99
N ALA A 385 5.30 21.96 -11.01
CA ALA A 385 6.46 21.64 -11.85
C ALA A 385 7.16 20.36 -11.37
N THR A 386 7.38 20.23 -10.06
CA THR A 386 8.04 19.06 -9.48
C THR A 386 7.20 17.79 -9.66
N MET A 387 5.88 17.85 -9.46
CA MET A 387 5.02 16.67 -9.66
C MET A 387 4.98 16.21 -11.12
N TYR A 388 5.02 17.15 -12.07
CA TYR A 388 5.08 16.82 -13.48
C TYR A 388 6.40 16.11 -13.81
N ARG A 389 7.53 16.62 -13.31
CA ARG A 389 8.86 15.98 -13.44
C ARG A 389 8.91 14.58 -12.82
N MET A 390 8.22 14.36 -11.68
CA MET A 390 8.07 13.02 -11.12
C MET A 390 7.35 12.08 -12.10
N GLY A 391 6.23 12.53 -12.68
CA GLY A 391 5.48 11.78 -13.68
C GLY A 391 6.31 11.46 -14.93
N GLU A 392 7.05 12.44 -15.45
CA GLU A 392 7.97 12.26 -16.58
C GLU A 392 9.06 11.22 -16.27
N ALA A 393 9.71 11.32 -15.11
CA ALA A 393 10.75 10.38 -14.70
C ALA A 393 10.21 8.94 -14.59
N ILE A 394 9.03 8.78 -14.01
CA ILE A 394 8.38 7.47 -13.87
C ILE A 394 8.05 6.87 -15.25
N LEU A 395 7.39 7.65 -16.11
CA LEU A 395 6.92 7.17 -17.42
C LEU A 395 8.07 7.02 -18.44
N GLY A 396 9.17 7.74 -18.25
CA GLY A 396 10.39 7.64 -19.06
C GLY A 396 11.28 6.45 -18.72
N ASP A 397 11.08 5.81 -17.56
CA ASP A 397 11.85 4.64 -17.16
C ASP A 397 11.45 3.39 -17.97
N ALA A 398 12.44 2.71 -18.56
CA ALA A 398 12.25 1.48 -19.31
C ALA A 398 11.70 0.32 -18.46
N ALA A 399 11.86 0.34 -17.14
CA ALA A 399 11.24 -0.62 -16.22
C ALA A 399 9.72 -0.42 -16.10
N ASN A 400 9.21 0.77 -16.43
CA ASN A 400 7.80 1.16 -16.25
C ASN A 400 7.02 1.21 -17.58
N LYS A 401 7.42 0.41 -18.58
CA LYS A 401 6.76 0.37 -19.90
C LYS A 401 5.27 0.05 -19.84
N THR A 402 4.85 -0.76 -18.87
CA THR A 402 3.44 -1.13 -18.68
C THR A 402 2.64 -0.09 -17.91
N VAL A 403 3.29 0.90 -17.27
CA VAL A 403 2.59 2.00 -16.61
C VAL A 403 2.07 2.95 -17.69
N THR A 404 0.76 3.15 -17.78
CA THR A 404 0.15 3.96 -18.85
C THR A 404 0.08 5.44 -18.50
N ASP A 405 -0.19 5.72 -17.23
CA ASP A 405 -0.32 7.05 -16.68
C ASP A 405 -0.03 7.05 -15.17
N VAL A 406 0.27 8.23 -14.64
CA VAL A 406 0.54 8.46 -13.22
C VAL A 406 -0.26 9.69 -12.77
N ALA A 407 -1.01 9.56 -11.70
CA ALA A 407 -1.72 10.66 -11.07
C ALA A 407 -1.14 10.97 -9.68
N PHE A 408 -1.11 12.25 -9.34
CA PHE A 408 -0.64 12.73 -8.05
C PHE A 408 -1.67 13.65 -7.42
N ALA A 409 -1.76 13.58 -6.09
CA ALA A 409 -2.38 14.60 -5.25
C ALA A 409 -1.40 14.96 -4.12
N LEU A 410 -0.92 16.22 -4.14
CA LEU A 410 0.12 16.71 -3.25
C LEU A 410 -0.40 17.89 -2.43
N PRO A 411 -0.80 17.68 -1.17
CA PRO A 411 -1.08 18.77 -0.25
C PRO A 411 0.23 19.50 0.10
N ASN A 412 0.27 20.82 -0.09
CA ASN A 412 1.36 21.66 0.40
C ASN A 412 1.17 21.89 1.90
N LYS A 413 1.90 21.14 2.72
CA LYS A 413 1.88 21.26 4.19
C LYS A 413 2.83 22.38 4.58
N HIS A 414 2.28 23.48 5.09
CA HIS A 414 2.99 24.74 5.24
C HIS A 414 3.88 24.74 6.50
N TYR A 415 5.04 25.39 6.39
CA TYR A 415 5.91 25.72 7.49
C TYR A 415 6.13 27.23 7.44
N ILE A 416 5.50 27.96 8.36
CA ILE A 416 5.42 29.43 8.32
C ILE A 416 6.44 29.99 9.32
N PRO A 417 7.37 30.87 8.90
CA PRO A 417 8.30 31.51 9.84
C PRO A 417 7.54 32.27 10.94
N ILE A 418 7.97 32.14 12.19
CA ILE A 418 7.34 32.82 13.33
C ILE A 418 7.93 34.23 13.49
N ASP A 419 7.10 35.25 13.65
CA ASP A 419 7.58 36.60 13.97
C ASP A 419 8.11 36.66 15.40
N LEU A 420 9.42 36.85 15.55
CA LEU A 420 10.12 37.02 16.83
C LEU A 420 10.58 38.47 17.07
N GLY A 421 10.11 39.42 16.24
CA GLY A 421 10.43 40.84 16.35
C GLY A 421 10.01 41.46 17.68
N PHE A 422 9.00 40.88 18.35
CA PHE A 422 8.59 41.27 19.71
C PHE A 422 9.67 41.06 20.79
N LYS A 423 10.75 40.32 20.47
CA LYS A 423 11.98 40.22 21.27
C LYS A 423 13.23 40.71 20.55
N GLY A 424 13.08 41.43 19.43
CA GLY A 424 14.19 41.98 18.67
C GLY A 424 15.00 40.95 17.88
N LEU A 425 14.43 39.77 17.59
CA LEU A 425 15.09 38.72 16.79
C LEU A 425 14.55 38.69 15.36
N SER A 426 15.44 38.56 14.38
CA SER A 426 15.08 38.29 12.97
C SER A 426 14.74 36.81 12.81
N ASN A 427 13.61 36.50 12.18
CA ASN A 427 13.21 35.12 11.85
C ASN A 427 12.19 35.05 10.68
N LEU A 428 11.91 36.17 9.98
CA LEU A 428 10.92 36.22 8.90
C LEU A 428 11.54 36.20 7.50
N ASP A 429 12.78 36.66 7.36
CA ASP A 429 13.48 36.68 6.09
C ASP A 429 14.07 35.30 5.77
N GLU A 430 14.07 34.90 4.50
CA GLU A 430 14.51 33.57 4.05
C GLU A 430 15.90 33.17 4.55
N LYS A 431 16.81 34.14 4.65
CA LYS A 431 18.20 33.94 5.10
C LYS A 431 18.37 33.74 6.61
N ASP A 432 17.39 34.21 7.40
CA ASP A 432 17.48 34.26 8.88
C ASP A 432 16.44 33.33 9.54
N ALA A 433 15.45 32.83 8.79
CA ALA A 433 14.37 32.03 9.32
C ALA A 433 14.85 30.64 9.75
N GLU A 434 14.81 30.38 11.06
CA GLU A 434 15.21 29.10 11.67
C GLU A 434 14.03 28.42 12.39
N VAL A 435 13.05 29.20 12.86
CA VAL A 435 11.90 28.71 13.63
C VAL A 435 10.61 28.87 12.83
N PHE A 436 9.94 27.74 12.58
CA PHE A 436 8.73 27.68 11.77
C PHE A 436 7.58 27.05 12.55
N LEU A 437 6.36 27.49 12.28
CA LEU A 437 5.11 26.86 12.71
C LEU A 437 4.66 25.83 11.65
N PRO A 438 4.73 24.51 11.95
CA PRO A 438 4.18 23.49 11.06
C PRO A 438 2.65 23.56 11.06
N THR A 439 2.06 23.71 9.88
CA THR A 439 0.62 23.91 9.69
C THR A 439 0.09 22.89 8.70
N ALA A 440 -0.70 21.93 9.19
CA ALA A 440 -1.36 20.93 8.35
C ALA A 440 -2.62 21.49 7.65
N HIS A 441 -3.27 22.48 8.26
CA HIS A 441 -4.54 23.06 7.80
C HIS A 441 -4.56 24.59 7.98
N PRO A 442 -5.07 25.35 7.00
CA PRO A 442 -5.39 24.91 5.65
C PRO A 442 -4.12 24.48 4.88
N SER A 443 -4.28 23.76 3.77
CA SER A 443 -3.18 23.40 2.87
C SER A 443 -3.60 23.62 1.42
N GLY A 444 -2.67 24.12 0.61
CA GLY A 444 -2.85 24.06 -0.85
C GLY A 444 -2.94 22.61 -1.30
N TYR A 445 -3.78 22.29 -2.29
CA TYR A 445 -4.00 20.91 -2.74
C TYR A 445 -3.86 20.81 -4.25
N ILE A 446 -2.73 20.26 -4.71
CA ILE A 446 -2.34 20.26 -6.11
C ILE A 446 -2.55 18.86 -6.69
N LYS A 447 -3.19 18.76 -7.86
CA LYS A 447 -3.46 17.50 -8.56
C LYS A 447 -3.03 17.58 -10.01
N ALA A 448 -2.49 16.47 -10.52
CA ALA A 448 -2.22 16.28 -11.94
C ALA A 448 -2.28 14.79 -12.30
N LYS A 449 -2.62 14.51 -13.55
CA LYS A 449 -2.48 13.19 -14.17
C LYS A 449 -1.61 13.33 -15.41
N ILE A 450 -0.49 12.62 -15.43
CA ILE A 450 0.52 12.65 -16.48
C ILE A 450 0.42 11.34 -17.26
N ALA A 451 0.40 11.43 -18.59
CA ALA A 451 0.39 10.29 -19.49
C ALA A 451 1.38 10.55 -20.64
N ARG A 452 1.85 9.49 -21.29
CA ARG A 452 2.68 9.65 -22.49
C ARG A 452 1.85 10.29 -23.60
N SER A 453 2.46 11.19 -24.37
CA SER A 453 1.82 11.73 -25.58
C SER A 453 1.43 10.59 -26.51
N ALA A 454 0.26 10.71 -27.14
CA ALA A 454 -0.11 9.79 -28.20
C ALA A 454 0.96 9.83 -29.29
N ALA A 455 1.37 8.67 -29.81
CA ALA A 455 2.23 8.63 -30.98
C ALA A 455 1.54 9.44 -32.09
N ALA A 456 2.25 10.39 -32.69
CA ALA A 456 1.73 11.11 -33.84
C ALA A 456 1.32 10.07 -34.89
N LYS A 457 0.06 10.13 -35.35
CA LYS A 457 -0.36 9.34 -36.51
C LYS A 457 0.43 9.91 -37.70
N LEU A 458 1.49 9.21 -38.10
CA LEU A 458 2.25 9.49 -39.32
C LEU A 458 1.45 9.10 -40.55
#